data_AF-A0A2N5SBX2-F1
#
_entry.id   AF-A0A2N5SBX2-F1
#
_cell.length_a   1.000
_cell.length_b   1.000
_cell.length_c   1.000
_cell.angle_alpha   90.00
_cell.angle_beta   90.00
_cell.angle_gamma   90.00
#
_symmetry.space_group_name_H-M   'P 1'
#
loop_
_entity.id
_entity.type
_entity.pdbx_description
1 polymer ?
#
loop_
_entity_poly.entity_id
_entity_poly.type
_entity_poly.pdbx_seq_one_letter_code
_entity_poly.pdbx_strand_id
1 'polypeptide(L)'
;MPGASLGCSIPSWPAILHRSTNQNDLKLPHFNHLASPITTITLAGTTSGSMIRSVRGRLANNCLSSLRAGPISKSTPVISSVYNRRPLSSTTILKSDSLFVHRDSSYNNPQIPFEFTAEYMKKAQRCIDNFPPQYKKAAVIPVLDLAQRQNNGWTSISVMNYVAKLLEMPPMRVYEVATFYTMFNREPVGEHFVQICTTTPCMLGGCGSGVIVEAIKKHLGVELGQTTKDKKFTVIEVECLGACSNAPMVQINDDFYEDLTPESVVKVLDESAAGRKPKPGPQSSRQSSEPAGKLTSLNEKPYGPGQHCVEEFR
;
A
#
# COMPACT_ATOMS: atom_id res chain seq x y z
N MET A 1 -17.69 -42.70 -42.34
CA MET A 1 -18.95 -42.46 -41.59
C MET A 1 -18.64 -42.80 -40.14
N PRO A 2 -18.86 -41.93 -39.14
CA PRO A 2 -19.67 -40.69 -39.13
C PRO A 2 -18.98 -39.53 -39.89
N GLY A 3 -19.50 -38.30 -39.98
CA GLY A 3 -20.71 -37.70 -39.40
C GLY A 3 -20.40 -36.28 -38.92
N ALA A 4 -20.47 -35.29 -39.82
CA ALA A 4 -19.95 -33.95 -39.60
C ALA A 4 -20.93 -33.03 -38.84
N SER A 5 -20.43 -32.30 -37.85
CA SER A 5 -21.14 -31.21 -37.18
C SER A 5 -20.82 -29.86 -37.83
N LEU A 6 -21.84 -29.23 -38.41
CA LEU A 6 -21.80 -27.83 -38.83
C LEU A 6 -21.97 -26.92 -37.60
N GLY A 7 -21.26 -25.79 -37.56
CA GLY A 7 -21.45 -24.78 -36.53
C GLY A 7 -22.65 -23.87 -36.81
N CYS A 8 -23.08 -23.11 -35.80
CA CYS A 8 -23.87 -21.89 -35.99
C CYS A 8 -23.69 -20.93 -34.81
N SER A 9 -24.03 -19.66 -35.01
CA SER A 9 -23.58 -18.52 -34.21
C SER A 9 -24.71 -17.51 -33.93
N ILE A 10 -24.83 -17.07 -32.67
CA ILE A 10 -25.53 -15.81 -32.24
C ILE A 10 -27.09 -15.88 -32.40
N PRO A 11 -27.90 -14.91 -31.91
CA PRO A 11 -28.17 -14.42 -30.54
C PRO A 11 -29.62 -14.71 -30.05
N SER A 12 -29.99 -14.26 -28.84
CA SER A 12 -31.37 -13.82 -28.56
C SER A 12 -31.52 -12.71 -27.50
N TRP A 13 -32.32 -11.69 -27.85
CA TRP A 13 -32.93 -10.62 -27.02
C TRP A 13 -34.32 -11.12 -26.50
N PRO A 14 -35.08 -10.45 -25.57
CA PRO A 14 -35.43 -9.01 -25.52
C PRO A 14 -35.59 -8.44 -24.06
N ALA A 15 -36.29 -7.33 -23.71
CA ALA A 15 -37.10 -6.35 -24.45
C ALA A 15 -37.12 -4.91 -23.85
N ILE A 16 -37.05 -3.91 -24.73
CA ILE A 16 -37.89 -2.69 -24.86
C ILE A 16 -38.71 -2.21 -23.63
N LEU A 17 -38.45 -0.95 -23.21
CA LEU A 17 -39.52 0.00 -22.86
C LEU A 17 -39.06 1.45 -23.14
N HIS A 18 -39.80 2.15 -24.01
CA HIS A 18 -39.56 3.56 -24.34
C HIS A 18 -40.14 4.51 -23.27
N ARG A 19 -39.43 5.60 -22.96
CA ARG A 19 -40.06 6.90 -22.73
C ARG A 19 -39.17 8.03 -23.27
N SER A 20 -39.79 8.91 -24.05
CA SER A 20 -39.17 10.06 -24.72
C SER A 20 -39.44 11.36 -23.95
N THR A 21 -38.76 12.43 -24.41
CA THR A 21 -38.89 13.85 -24.02
C THR A 21 -38.44 14.19 -22.57
N ASN A 22 -37.89 15.38 -22.28
CA ASN A 22 -37.75 16.57 -23.13
C ASN A 22 -36.40 17.30 -22.91
N GLN A 23 -36.04 18.12 -23.88
CA GLN A 23 -34.83 18.94 -23.91
C GLN A 23 -35.22 20.38 -23.52
N ASN A 24 -34.50 21.00 -22.56
CA ASN A 24 -34.14 22.44 -22.47
C ASN A 24 -33.90 22.94 -21.03
N ASP A 25 -33.08 23.99 -20.96
CA ASP A 25 -32.94 24.99 -19.89
C ASP A 25 -32.45 24.55 -18.49
N LEU A 26 -31.19 24.87 -18.20
CA LEU A 26 -30.88 26.09 -17.42
C LEU A 26 -29.42 26.56 -17.62
N LYS A 27 -29.24 27.88 -17.71
CA LYS A 27 -28.00 28.53 -18.16
C LYS A 27 -27.06 28.86 -16.99
N LEU A 28 -25.75 28.73 -17.22
CA LEU A 28 -24.72 29.39 -16.41
C LEU A 28 -24.70 30.90 -16.71
N PRO A 29 -24.67 31.79 -15.70
CA PRO A 29 -24.37 33.20 -15.91
C PRO A 29 -22.86 33.47 -15.88
N HIS A 30 -22.39 34.26 -16.86
CA HIS A 30 -21.08 34.90 -16.82
C HIS A 30 -20.99 35.90 -15.65
N PHE A 31 -19.78 36.09 -15.12
CA PHE A 31 -19.37 37.37 -14.53
C PHE A 31 -17.97 37.77 -15.02
N ASN A 32 -17.89 38.92 -15.68
CA ASN A 32 -16.66 39.60 -16.07
C ASN A 32 -16.31 40.70 -15.04
N HIS A 33 -15.19 41.38 -15.26
CA HIS A 33 -14.70 42.60 -14.58
C HIS A 33 -13.99 42.36 -13.22
N LEU A 34 -12.84 42.98 -12.89
CA LEU A 34 -12.09 44.10 -13.50
C LEU A 34 -10.55 43.89 -13.46
N ALA A 35 -9.82 44.64 -14.28
CA ALA A 35 -8.37 44.86 -14.16
C ALA A 35 -8.07 45.84 -12.98
N SER A 36 -6.87 45.85 -12.37
CA SER A 36 -5.66 46.56 -12.85
C SER A 36 -4.67 46.72 -11.63
N PRO A 37 -3.54 47.49 -11.67
CA PRO A 37 -2.20 46.88 -11.70
C PRO A 37 -1.17 47.49 -10.72
N ILE A 38 0.14 47.21 -10.92
CA ILE A 38 1.33 47.91 -10.35
C ILE A 38 1.58 47.50 -8.86
N THR A 39 2.79 47.15 -8.38
CA THR A 39 4.10 47.81 -8.54
C THR A 39 5.27 46.83 -8.35
N THR A 40 6.34 47.01 -9.13
CA THR A 40 7.67 46.42 -8.87
C THR A 40 8.44 47.27 -7.87
N ILE A 41 8.99 46.70 -6.80
CA ILE A 41 10.04 47.36 -6.00
C ILE A 41 11.23 46.41 -5.87
N THR A 42 12.36 46.85 -6.41
CA THR A 42 13.68 46.24 -6.29
C THR A 42 14.55 47.21 -5.49
N LEU A 43 15.31 46.75 -4.51
CA LEU A 43 16.71 47.17 -4.25
C LEU A 43 17.28 46.54 -2.95
N ALA A 44 18.60 46.27 -3.01
CA ALA A 44 19.62 46.13 -1.95
C ALA A 44 19.23 45.58 -0.55
N GLY A 45 19.98 44.66 0.08
CA GLY A 45 21.34 44.21 -0.19
C GLY A 45 22.36 44.83 0.78
N THR A 46 22.65 44.15 1.89
CA THR A 46 23.82 44.39 2.74
C THR A 46 24.33 43.08 3.34
N THR A 47 25.65 43.01 3.49
CA THR A 47 26.42 41.84 3.94
C THR A 47 26.84 41.95 5.40
N SER A 48 26.77 40.85 6.15
CA SER A 48 27.73 40.59 7.22
C SER A 48 27.81 39.08 7.47
N GLY A 49 29.03 38.57 7.65
CA GLY A 49 29.27 37.17 7.97
C GLY A 49 30.09 37.05 9.25
N SER A 50 29.97 35.91 9.93
CA SER A 50 31.00 35.43 10.85
C SER A 50 30.81 33.94 11.10
N MET A 51 31.89 33.22 10.81
CA MET A 51 32.32 31.96 11.40
C MET A 51 31.76 31.65 12.80
N ILE A 52 31.53 30.36 13.06
CA ILE A 52 32.33 29.60 14.03
C ILE A 52 32.48 28.16 13.52
N ARG A 53 33.73 27.67 13.55
CA ARG A 53 34.13 26.30 13.23
C ARG A 53 34.73 25.72 14.52
N SER A 54 34.30 24.55 14.96
CA SER A 54 34.99 23.83 16.04
C SER A 54 35.11 22.35 15.70
N VAL A 55 36.30 21.81 15.99
CA VAL A 55 36.76 20.47 15.60
C VAL A 55 37.34 19.79 16.83
N ARG A 56 36.87 18.57 17.13
CA ARG A 56 37.56 17.47 17.86
C ARG A 56 36.55 16.31 18.03
N GLY A 57 36.87 15.03 17.84
CA GLY A 57 38.12 14.39 17.37
C GLY A 57 38.77 13.48 18.42
N ARG A 58 38.88 12.18 18.09
CA ARG A 58 39.51 11.04 18.81
C ARG A 58 38.61 10.36 19.86
N LEU A 59 38.42 9.02 19.90
CA LEU A 59 39.28 7.82 19.73
C LEU A 59 40.10 7.41 20.97
N ALA A 60 39.70 6.29 21.60
CA ALA A 60 40.48 5.19 22.21
C ALA A 60 39.53 4.42 23.15
N ASN A 61 39.15 3.16 22.90
CA ASN A 61 39.90 1.89 22.98
C ASN A 61 40.24 1.39 24.39
N ASN A 62 39.68 0.20 24.69
CA ASN A 62 40.03 -0.84 25.66
C ASN A 62 41.36 -0.73 26.45
N CYS A 63 41.26 -1.07 27.74
CA CYS A 63 42.31 -1.81 28.45
C CYS A 63 41.70 -2.81 29.46
N LEU A 64 41.81 -4.12 29.17
CA LEU A 64 41.77 -5.15 30.21
C LEU A 64 43.17 -5.27 30.82
N SER A 65 43.29 -5.27 32.15
CA SER A 65 44.30 -6.09 32.86
C SER A 65 44.14 -6.05 34.39
N SER A 66 43.56 -7.14 34.93
CA SER A 66 44.13 -7.98 36.00
C SER A 66 44.65 -7.42 37.35
N LEU A 67 44.45 -8.27 38.37
CA LEU A 67 45.32 -8.61 39.51
C LEU A 67 45.11 -7.98 40.91
N ARG A 68 44.77 -8.91 41.82
CA ARG A 68 45.18 -9.12 43.22
C ARG A 68 44.20 -8.78 44.34
N ALA A 69 43.98 -9.79 45.17
CA ALA A 69 43.26 -9.73 46.43
C ALA A 69 44.16 -9.21 47.56
N GLY A 70 43.53 -8.53 48.52
CA GLY A 70 44.11 -8.02 49.77
C GLY A 70 43.05 -8.09 50.88
N PRO A 71 43.43 -8.00 52.17
CA PRO A 71 42.73 -8.72 53.23
C PRO A 71 41.44 -8.08 53.75
N ILE A 72 40.61 -8.95 54.32
CA ILE A 72 39.32 -8.64 54.95
C ILE A 72 39.55 -7.83 56.24
N SER A 73 39.21 -6.55 56.25
CA SER A 73 39.02 -5.76 57.47
C SER A 73 37.52 -5.64 57.77
N LYS A 74 37.12 -6.06 58.98
CA LYS A 74 35.72 -5.94 59.44
C LYS A 74 35.42 -4.47 59.76
N SER A 75 34.71 -3.79 58.88
CA SER A 75 34.04 -2.52 59.17
C SER A 75 32.52 -2.70 59.17
N THR A 76 31.84 -1.89 59.97
CA THR A 76 30.42 -2.04 60.30
C THR A 76 29.50 -1.71 59.12
N PRO A 77 28.30 -2.34 59.04
CA PRO A 77 27.34 -2.01 58.00
C PRO A 77 26.71 -0.65 58.30
N VAL A 78 27.30 0.42 57.77
CA VAL A 78 26.58 1.68 57.60
C VAL A 78 25.51 1.44 56.55
N ILE A 79 24.25 1.29 57.00
CA ILE A 79 23.09 1.23 56.13
C ILE A 79 22.92 2.63 55.52
N SER A 80 23.67 2.89 54.47
CA SER A 80 23.38 4.02 53.59
C SER A 80 22.00 3.76 53.00
N SER A 81 21.07 4.68 53.26
CA SER A 81 19.78 4.68 52.61
C SER A 81 20.00 4.86 51.11
N VAL A 82 20.01 3.74 50.38
CA VAL A 82 20.00 3.75 48.92
C VAL A 82 18.61 4.25 48.53
N TYR A 83 18.47 5.58 48.48
CA TYR A 83 17.33 6.24 47.88
C TYR A 83 17.18 5.67 46.48
N ASN A 84 16.13 4.87 46.29
CA ASN A 84 15.84 4.19 45.05
C ASN A 84 15.34 5.23 44.04
N ARG A 85 16.27 6.03 43.53
CA ARG A 85 16.05 6.98 42.44
C ARG A 85 15.77 6.15 41.19
N ARG A 86 14.50 5.82 40.99
CA ARG A 86 14.01 5.34 39.70
C ARG A 86 14.49 6.35 38.64
N PRO A 87 15.35 5.96 37.69
CA PRO A 87 15.72 6.86 36.62
C PRO A 87 14.44 7.18 35.84
N LEU A 88 14.20 8.46 35.57
CA LEU A 88 13.14 8.88 34.65
C LEU A 88 13.55 8.43 33.26
N SER A 89 13.08 7.25 32.86
CA SER A 89 13.22 6.76 31.48
C SER A 89 12.20 7.48 30.62
N SER A 90 12.62 8.56 29.96
CA SER A 90 11.87 9.10 28.83
C SER A 90 12.08 8.15 27.66
N THR A 91 11.06 7.38 27.29
CA THR A 91 11.05 6.65 26.03
C THR A 91 11.19 7.64 24.87
N THR A 92 11.99 7.29 23.87
CA THR A 92 12.06 8.06 22.63
C THR A 92 10.67 8.14 22.00
N ILE A 93 10.23 9.35 21.64
CA ILE A 93 8.98 9.52 20.89
C ILE A 93 9.16 8.86 19.52
N LEU A 94 8.57 7.68 19.36
CA LEU A 94 8.37 7.06 18.04
C LEU A 94 7.48 8.00 17.22
N LYS A 95 8.02 8.47 16.10
CA LYS A 95 7.25 9.19 15.09
C LYS A 95 6.55 8.17 14.20
N SER A 96 5.40 8.53 13.65
CA SER A 96 4.75 7.72 12.62
C SER A 96 5.57 7.73 11.34
N ASP A 97 5.62 6.60 10.63
CA ASP A 97 6.36 6.46 9.37
C ASP A 97 5.77 7.30 8.23
N SER A 98 4.48 7.67 8.34
CA SER A 98 3.80 8.58 7.41
C SER A 98 3.16 9.78 8.11
N LEU A 99 2.92 10.85 7.34
CA LEU A 99 2.24 12.06 7.81
C LEU A 99 0.73 11.94 7.61
N PHE A 100 -0.05 12.04 8.68
CA PHE A 100 -1.54 12.02 8.64
C PHE A 100 -2.18 13.40 8.46
N VAL A 101 -1.40 14.42 8.13
CA VAL A 101 -1.87 15.78 7.83
C VAL A 101 -1.49 16.17 6.40
N HIS A 102 -2.43 16.75 5.67
CA HIS A 102 -2.16 17.28 4.33
C HIS A 102 -1.50 18.66 4.42
N ARG A 103 -0.60 18.95 3.47
CA ARG A 103 -0.06 20.28 3.19
C ARG A 103 -0.03 20.43 1.68
N ASP A 104 -0.53 21.54 1.18
CA ASP A 104 -0.58 21.79 -0.27
C ASP A 104 0.84 21.79 -0.85
N SER A 105 1.02 21.03 -1.93
CA SER A 105 2.26 20.98 -2.70
C SER A 105 1.99 21.34 -4.17
N SER A 106 3.06 21.52 -4.95
CA SER A 106 2.92 21.76 -6.40
C SER A 106 2.25 20.61 -7.16
N TYR A 107 2.28 19.39 -6.63
CA TYR A 107 1.73 18.18 -7.26
C TYR A 107 0.49 17.61 -6.55
N ASN A 108 0.19 18.07 -5.33
CA ASN A 108 -0.95 17.62 -4.53
C ASN A 108 -1.56 18.82 -3.79
N ASN A 109 -2.59 19.42 -4.39
CA ASN A 109 -3.34 20.56 -3.86
C ASN A 109 -4.78 20.50 -4.41
N PRO A 110 -5.79 21.13 -3.77
CA PRO A 110 -7.19 21.00 -4.16
C PRO A 110 -7.56 21.75 -5.46
N GLN A 111 -6.63 22.49 -6.07
CA GLN A 111 -6.88 23.25 -7.30
C GLN A 111 -6.59 22.43 -8.58
N ILE A 112 -5.79 21.37 -8.48
CA ILE A 112 -5.58 20.43 -9.59
C ILE A 112 -6.89 19.69 -9.86
N PRO A 113 -7.52 19.81 -11.04
CA PRO A 113 -8.77 19.10 -11.33
C PRO A 113 -8.49 17.60 -11.50
N PHE A 114 -9.38 16.77 -10.95
CA PHE A 114 -9.45 15.34 -11.21
C PHE A 114 -10.91 14.97 -11.51
N GLU A 115 -11.12 14.18 -12.56
CA GLU A 115 -12.43 13.67 -12.95
C GLU A 115 -12.29 12.21 -13.44
N PHE A 116 -13.35 11.41 -13.30
CA PHE A 116 -13.36 10.08 -13.89
C PHE A 116 -13.47 10.16 -15.42
N THR A 117 -12.67 9.34 -16.09
CA THR A 117 -12.88 8.98 -17.50
C THR A 117 -14.24 8.29 -17.67
N ALA A 118 -14.83 8.37 -18.86
CA ALA A 118 -16.17 7.82 -19.11
C ALA A 118 -16.29 6.30 -18.83
N GLU A 119 -15.19 5.54 -18.92
CA GLU A 119 -15.15 4.12 -18.55
C GLU A 119 -15.15 3.91 -17.04
N TYR A 120 -14.33 4.65 -16.30
CA TYR A 120 -14.28 4.56 -14.84
C TYR A 120 -15.54 5.12 -14.19
N MET A 121 -16.18 6.12 -14.78
CA MET A 121 -17.48 6.62 -14.32
C MET A 121 -18.55 5.52 -14.38
N LYS A 122 -18.61 4.76 -15.47
CA LYS A 122 -19.51 3.58 -15.59
C LYS A 122 -19.20 2.51 -14.54
N LYS A 123 -17.93 2.29 -14.18
CA LYS A 123 -17.54 1.37 -13.10
C LYS A 123 -17.97 1.91 -11.73
N ALA A 124 -17.74 3.20 -11.46
CA ALA A 124 -18.14 3.86 -10.22
C ALA A 124 -19.67 3.84 -10.02
N GLN A 125 -20.46 4.06 -11.07
CA GLN A 125 -21.92 3.92 -11.02
C GLN A 125 -22.34 2.49 -10.65
N ARG A 126 -21.80 1.45 -11.29
CA ARG A 126 -22.06 0.05 -10.88
C ARG A 126 -21.72 -0.22 -9.42
N CYS A 127 -20.64 0.37 -8.89
CA CYS A 127 -20.28 0.26 -7.48
C CYS A 127 -21.28 0.99 -6.56
N ILE A 128 -21.87 2.10 -7.00
CA ILE A 128 -22.92 2.84 -6.26
C ILE A 128 -24.26 2.08 -6.31
N ASP A 129 -24.62 1.54 -7.47
CA ASP A 129 -25.88 0.80 -7.72
C ASP A 129 -26.01 -0.47 -6.86
N ASN A 130 -24.89 -1.02 -6.37
CA ASN A 130 -24.86 -2.13 -5.41
C ASN A 130 -25.45 -1.77 -4.04
N PHE A 131 -25.62 -0.47 -3.73
CA PHE A 131 -26.10 0.01 -2.43
C PHE A 131 -27.46 0.73 -2.56
N PRO A 132 -28.33 0.69 -1.52
CA PRO A 132 -29.57 1.46 -1.52
C PRO A 132 -29.31 2.96 -1.72
N PRO A 133 -30.20 3.69 -2.41
CA PRO A 133 -29.97 5.09 -2.78
C PRO A 133 -29.85 6.05 -1.58
N GLN A 134 -30.33 5.66 -0.39
CA GLN A 134 -30.15 6.39 0.86
C GLN A 134 -28.74 6.24 1.47
N TYR A 135 -27.99 5.23 1.03
CA TYR A 135 -26.70 4.82 1.61
C TYR A 135 -25.55 4.82 0.60
N LYS A 136 -25.60 5.67 -0.44
CA LYS A 136 -24.53 5.88 -1.44
C LYS A 136 -23.12 5.97 -0.82
N LYS A 137 -23.01 6.60 0.36
CA LYS A 137 -21.75 6.72 1.14
C LYS A 137 -21.03 5.38 1.43
N ALA A 138 -21.73 4.25 1.40
CA ALA A 138 -21.13 2.92 1.54
C ALA A 138 -20.18 2.57 0.38
N ALA A 139 -20.39 3.16 -0.80
CA ALA A 139 -19.52 2.99 -1.96
C ALA A 139 -18.18 3.75 -1.87
N VAL A 140 -17.88 4.45 -0.76
CA VAL A 140 -16.66 5.27 -0.64
C VAL A 140 -15.38 4.47 -0.84
N ILE A 141 -15.26 3.27 -0.28
CA ILE A 141 -14.07 2.42 -0.43
C ILE A 141 -13.86 1.98 -1.89
N PRO A 142 -14.81 1.30 -2.57
CA PRO A 142 -14.59 0.85 -3.95
C PRO A 142 -14.48 2.01 -4.96
N VAL A 143 -15.19 3.13 -4.74
CA VAL A 143 -15.06 4.30 -5.64
C VAL A 143 -13.71 5.00 -5.45
N LEU A 144 -13.17 5.05 -4.24
CA LEU A 144 -11.83 5.61 -3.98
C LEU A 144 -10.71 4.70 -4.53
N ASP A 145 -10.85 3.38 -4.45
CA ASP A 145 -9.93 2.41 -5.08
C ASP A 145 -9.92 2.55 -6.60
N LEU A 146 -11.11 2.65 -7.23
CA LEU A 146 -11.21 2.94 -8.67
C LEU A 146 -10.53 4.27 -9.05
N ALA A 147 -10.60 5.28 -8.19
CA ALA A 147 -9.93 6.56 -8.41
C ALA A 147 -8.41 6.48 -8.23
N GLN A 148 -7.92 5.71 -7.26
CA GLN A 148 -6.51 5.40 -7.10
C GLN A 148 -5.95 4.65 -8.33
N ARG A 149 -6.69 3.65 -8.83
CA ARG A 149 -6.35 2.91 -10.06
C ARG A 149 -6.29 3.82 -11.29
N GLN A 150 -7.18 4.82 -11.41
CA GLN A 150 -7.11 5.79 -12.51
C GLN A 150 -5.96 6.80 -12.34
N ASN A 151 -5.67 7.22 -11.11
CA ASN A 151 -4.64 8.23 -10.79
C ASN A 151 -3.25 7.60 -10.55
N ASN A 152 -2.87 6.60 -11.35
CA ASN A 152 -1.56 5.93 -11.30
C ASN A 152 -1.16 5.40 -9.91
N GLY A 153 -2.09 4.78 -9.18
CA GLY A 153 -1.78 4.05 -7.94
C GLY A 153 -1.76 4.88 -6.66
N TRP A 154 -2.10 6.18 -6.70
CA TRP A 154 -2.18 7.05 -5.52
C TRP A 154 -3.43 7.95 -5.51
N THR A 155 -3.76 8.50 -4.35
CA THR A 155 -4.95 9.32 -4.06
C THR A 155 -4.52 10.74 -3.68
N SER A 156 -4.70 11.68 -4.60
CA SER A 156 -4.48 13.11 -4.32
C SER A 156 -5.66 13.71 -3.54
N ILE A 157 -5.45 14.88 -2.95
CA ILE A 157 -6.51 15.60 -2.24
C ILE A 157 -7.69 15.94 -3.17
N SER A 158 -7.41 16.20 -4.45
CA SER A 158 -8.43 16.42 -5.49
C SER A 158 -9.26 15.18 -5.80
N VAL A 159 -8.62 14.01 -5.86
CA VAL A 159 -9.32 12.72 -6.01
C VAL A 159 -10.32 12.53 -4.87
N MET A 160 -9.88 12.75 -3.62
CA MET A 160 -10.76 12.61 -2.45
C MET A 160 -11.93 13.60 -2.47
N ASN A 161 -11.68 14.86 -2.85
CA ASN A 161 -12.72 15.87 -3.00
C ASN A 161 -13.70 15.57 -4.13
N TYR A 162 -13.24 14.98 -5.23
CA TYR A 162 -14.09 14.56 -6.34
C TYR A 162 -15.00 13.39 -5.92
N VAL A 163 -14.45 12.37 -5.25
CA VAL A 163 -15.23 11.23 -4.72
C VAL A 163 -16.26 11.72 -3.68
N ALA A 164 -15.90 12.67 -2.83
CA ALA A 164 -16.82 13.29 -1.87
C ALA A 164 -18.03 13.96 -2.55
N LYS A 165 -17.78 14.73 -3.63
CA LYS A 165 -18.84 15.35 -4.44
C LYS A 165 -19.73 14.30 -5.11
N LEU A 166 -19.13 13.25 -5.69
CA LEU A 166 -19.85 12.19 -6.39
C LEU A 166 -20.78 11.37 -5.47
N LEU A 167 -20.37 11.16 -4.22
CA LEU A 167 -21.13 10.41 -3.22
C LEU A 167 -22.01 11.29 -2.31
N GLU A 168 -22.14 12.58 -2.62
CA GLU A 168 -22.97 13.55 -1.88
C GLU A 168 -22.61 13.62 -0.37
N MET A 169 -21.33 13.47 -0.03
CA MET A 169 -20.84 13.36 1.36
C MET A 169 -19.76 14.40 1.69
N PRO A 170 -19.62 14.83 2.96
CA PRO A 170 -18.59 15.80 3.35
C PRO A 170 -17.17 15.22 3.15
N PRO A 171 -16.22 16.00 2.59
CA PRO A 171 -14.91 15.49 2.19
C PRO A 171 -14.07 14.96 3.37
N MET A 172 -14.28 15.49 4.58
CA MET A 172 -13.63 15.01 5.79
C MET A 172 -13.84 13.50 6.02
N ARG A 173 -15.01 12.96 5.68
CA ARG A 173 -15.30 11.52 5.82
C ARG A 173 -14.57 10.67 4.78
N VAL A 174 -14.25 11.23 3.62
CA VAL A 174 -13.38 10.58 2.62
C VAL A 174 -11.92 10.64 3.08
N TYR A 175 -11.48 11.74 3.69
CA TYR A 175 -10.14 11.86 4.27
C TYR A 175 -9.92 10.86 5.42
N GLU A 176 -10.90 10.71 6.32
CA GLU A 176 -10.87 9.68 7.37
C GLU A 176 -10.63 8.28 6.78
N VAL A 177 -11.43 7.86 5.80
CA VAL A 177 -11.28 6.57 5.09
C VAL A 177 -9.90 6.45 4.43
N ALA A 178 -9.46 7.47 3.69
CA ALA A 178 -8.18 7.48 2.97
C ALA A 178 -6.95 7.47 3.90
N THR A 179 -7.09 7.94 5.14
CA THR A 179 -6.02 7.87 6.15
C THR A 179 -6.06 6.60 7.00
N PHE A 180 -7.23 5.96 7.11
CA PHE A 180 -7.44 4.78 7.95
C PHE A 180 -7.02 3.47 7.27
N TYR A 181 -7.32 3.29 5.98
CA TYR A 181 -6.93 2.08 5.25
C TYR A 181 -5.56 2.26 4.58
N THR A 182 -4.64 1.33 4.85
CA THR A 182 -3.25 1.36 4.38
C THR A 182 -3.08 1.21 2.87
N MET A 183 -4.09 0.71 2.15
CA MET A 183 -4.07 0.57 0.69
C MET A 183 -4.13 1.92 -0.05
N PHE A 184 -4.71 2.96 0.57
CA PHE A 184 -4.84 4.27 -0.05
C PHE A 184 -3.53 5.05 0.04
N ASN A 185 -2.68 4.90 -0.97
CA ASN A 185 -1.44 5.65 -1.09
C ASN A 185 -1.77 7.15 -1.23
N ARG A 186 -1.26 8.00 -0.33
CA ARG A 186 -1.51 9.47 -0.34
C ARG A 186 -0.35 10.28 -0.93
N GLU A 187 0.74 9.61 -1.23
CA GLU A 187 1.94 10.13 -1.91
C GLU A 187 2.13 9.36 -3.23
N PRO A 188 2.75 9.96 -4.26
CA PRO A 188 2.95 9.31 -5.55
C PRO A 188 3.90 8.11 -5.43
N VAL A 189 3.38 6.93 -5.72
CA VAL A 189 4.14 5.67 -5.78
C VAL A 189 4.65 5.42 -7.21
N GLY A 190 5.61 4.49 -7.33
CA GLY A 190 6.07 3.98 -8.61
C GLY A 190 5.08 3.02 -9.27
N GLU A 191 5.34 2.68 -10.53
CA GLU A 191 4.52 1.78 -11.36
C GLU A 191 4.31 0.38 -10.76
N HIS A 192 5.31 -0.11 -10.01
CA HIS A 192 5.28 -1.36 -9.26
C HIS A 192 5.39 -1.06 -7.76
N PHE A 193 4.25 -1.20 -7.08
CA PHE A 193 4.14 -1.09 -5.63
C PHE A 193 4.41 -2.46 -4.99
N VAL A 194 5.61 -2.63 -4.44
CA VAL A 194 6.13 -3.87 -3.86
C VAL A 194 5.84 -3.85 -2.36
N GLN A 195 5.01 -4.79 -1.90
CA GLN A 195 4.56 -4.91 -0.52
C GLN A 195 5.08 -6.23 0.07
N ILE A 196 5.96 -6.13 1.07
CA ILE A 196 6.64 -7.29 1.66
C ILE A 196 5.99 -7.64 3.00
N CYS A 197 5.49 -8.87 3.14
CA CYS A 197 4.93 -9.36 4.41
C CYS A 197 6.06 -9.75 5.37
N THR A 198 6.17 -9.05 6.51
CA THR A 198 7.19 -9.31 7.54
C THR A 198 6.67 -9.95 8.82
N THR A 199 5.35 -10.18 8.91
CA THR A 199 4.71 -10.83 10.08
C THR A 199 5.29 -12.21 10.41
N THR A 200 5.08 -12.65 11.65
CA THR A 200 5.68 -13.87 12.24
C THR A 200 5.66 -15.12 11.34
N PRO A 201 4.56 -15.47 10.62
CA PRO A 201 4.57 -16.62 9.71
C PRO A 201 5.54 -16.47 8.54
N CYS A 202 5.68 -15.26 7.97
CA CYS A 202 6.64 -14.98 6.91
C CYS A 202 8.06 -14.77 7.44
N MET A 203 8.22 -14.28 8.67
CA MET A 203 9.52 -14.18 9.34
C MET A 203 10.15 -15.55 9.64
N LEU A 204 9.32 -16.54 10.00
CA LEU A 204 9.77 -17.90 10.34
C LEU A 204 9.70 -18.90 9.17
N GLY A 205 8.82 -18.66 8.19
CA GLY A 205 8.55 -19.58 7.08
C GLY A 205 9.58 -19.50 5.93
N GLY A 206 9.84 -20.65 5.31
CA GLY A 206 10.75 -20.78 4.16
C GLY A 206 12.16 -20.28 4.48
N CYS A 207 12.67 -19.29 3.73
CA CYS A 207 13.96 -18.65 4.02
C CYS A 207 13.88 -17.44 4.97
N GLY A 208 12.69 -17.10 5.47
CA GLY A 208 12.43 -15.93 6.31
C GLY A 208 12.32 -14.62 5.51
N SER A 209 11.32 -13.81 5.84
CA SER A 209 11.03 -12.52 5.20
C SER A 209 12.20 -11.52 5.29
N GLY A 210 12.98 -11.54 6.37
CA GLY A 210 14.15 -10.67 6.53
C GLY A 210 15.20 -10.86 5.43
N VAL A 211 15.43 -12.10 4.98
CA VAL A 211 16.36 -12.40 3.87
C VAL A 211 15.82 -11.86 2.55
N ILE A 212 14.50 -11.92 2.34
CA ILE A 212 13.83 -11.34 1.16
C ILE A 212 13.91 -9.81 1.17
N VAL A 213 13.65 -9.16 2.31
CA VAL A 213 13.83 -7.70 2.49
C VAL A 213 15.26 -7.29 2.16
N GLU A 214 16.26 -8.00 2.70
CA GLU A 214 17.67 -7.72 2.39
C GLU A 214 17.99 -7.89 0.90
N ALA A 215 17.48 -8.93 0.24
CA ALA A 215 17.69 -9.14 -1.19
C ALA A 215 17.11 -8.00 -2.03
N ILE A 216 15.87 -7.58 -1.72
CA ILE A 216 15.20 -6.47 -2.40
C ILE A 216 15.96 -5.14 -2.19
N LYS A 217 16.38 -4.84 -0.95
CA LYS A 217 17.19 -3.64 -0.63
C LYS A 217 18.51 -3.63 -1.40
N LYS A 218 19.24 -4.77 -1.42
CA LYS A 218 20.52 -4.92 -2.14
C LYS A 218 20.35 -4.78 -3.65
N HIS A 219 19.23 -5.25 -4.20
CA HIS A 219 18.96 -5.19 -5.63
C HIS A 219 18.52 -3.78 -6.10
N LEU A 220 17.55 -3.17 -5.42
CA LEU A 220 16.97 -1.89 -5.82
C LEU A 220 17.71 -0.66 -5.27
N GLY A 221 18.59 -0.84 -4.28
CA GLY A 221 19.38 0.25 -3.69
C GLY A 221 18.55 1.28 -2.91
N VAL A 222 17.40 0.87 -2.37
CA VAL A 222 16.46 1.72 -1.61
C VAL A 222 16.15 1.14 -0.23
N GLU A 223 15.79 2.01 0.70
CA GLU A 223 15.23 1.61 2.00
C GLU A 223 13.72 1.35 1.93
N LEU A 224 13.16 0.73 2.97
CA LEU A 224 11.71 0.56 3.11
C LEU A 224 11.02 1.93 3.20
N GLY A 225 9.86 2.05 2.56
CA GLY A 225 9.13 3.31 2.41
C GLY A 225 9.65 4.22 1.28
N GLN A 226 10.74 3.86 0.59
CA GLN A 226 11.31 4.67 -0.48
C GLN A 226 10.92 4.18 -1.88
N THR A 227 10.98 5.12 -2.83
CA THR A 227 10.77 4.87 -4.27
C THR A 227 12.10 4.99 -5.00
N THR A 228 12.36 4.12 -5.96
CA THR A 228 13.58 4.17 -6.79
C THR A 228 13.65 5.47 -7.59
N LYS A 229 14.86 5.92 -7.92
CA LYS A 229 15.08 7.17 -8.69
C LYS A 229 14.36 7.17 -10.04
N ASP A 230 14.21 5.98 -10.63
CA ASP A 230 13.53 5.75 -11.90
C ASP A 230 11.99 5.77 -11.79
N LYS A 231 11.44 5.91 -10.57
CA LYS A 231 10.00 5.88 -10.26
C LYS A 231 9.28 4.61 -10.70
N LYS A 232 10.02 3.51 -10.92
CA LYS A 232 9.46 2.21 -11.29
C LYS A 232 9.01 1.39 -10.09
N PHE A 233 9.77 1.41 -8.98
CA PHE A 233 9.50 0.58 -7.81
C PHE A 233 9.37 1.43 -6.56
N THR A 234 8.32 1.19 -5.78
CA THR A 234 8.20 1.64 -4.39
C THR A 234 8.15 0.39 -3.52
N VAL A 235 9.01 0.31 -2.50
CA VAL A 235 9.07 -0.85 -1.60
C VAL A 235 8.54 -0.46 -0.23
N ILE A 236 7.51 -1.14 0.24
CA ILE A 236 6.99 -0.99 1.60
C ILE A 236 6.95 -2.31 2.34
N GLU A 237 7.07 -2.21 3.66
CA GLU A 237 6.76 -3.29 4.60
C GLU A 237 5.25 -3.29 4.88
N VAL A 238 4.64 -4.47 4.89
CA VAL A 238 3.22 -4.65 5.20
C VAL A 238 3.00 -5.80 6.17
N GLU A 239 1.83 -5.75 6.80
CA GLU A 239 1.30 -6.78 7.67
C GLU A 239 0.87 -8.04 6.88
N CYS A 240 0.15 -8.95 7.55
CA CYS A 240 -0.25 -10.23 6.99
C CYS A 240 -1.14 -10.09 5.74
N LEU A 241 -0.61 -10.52 4.58
CA LEU A 241 -1.31 -10.59 3.29
C LEU A 241 -2.12 -11.89 3.09
N GLY A 242 -2.25 -12.75 4.11
CA GLY A 242 -3.12 -13.93 4.09
C GLY A 242 -2.54 -15.21 3.47
N ALA A 243 -1.46 -15.15 2.68
CA ALA A 243 -0.83 -16.33 2.08
C ALA A 243 0.18 -17.05 3.02
N CYS A 244 -0.21 -17.31 4.28
CA CYS A 244 0.71 -17.82 5.32
C CYS A 244 1.22 -19.25 5.09
N SER A 245 0.44 -20.12 4.43
CA SER A 245 0.90 -21.44 3.95
C SER A 245 1.97 -21.34 2.87
N ASN A 246 2.18 -20.13 2.34
CA ASN A 246 2.95 -19.80 1.15
C ASN A 246 4.07 -18.78 1.45
N ALA A 247 4.46 -18.72 2.73
CA ALA A 247 5.56 -17.93 3.25
C ALA A 247 6.95 -18.39 2.74
N PRO A 248 7.87 -17.46 2.43
CA PRO A 248 7.69 -16.00 2.40
C PRO A 248 7.07 -15.55 1.07
N MET A 249 6.34 -14.43 1.12
CA MET A 249 5.59 -13.90 -0.03
C MET A 249 5.67 -12.38 -0.12
N VAL A 250 5.45 -11.86 -1.32
CA VAL A 250 5.45 -10.43 -1.67
C VAL A 250 4.28 -10.17 -2.62
N GLN A 251 3.58 -9.06 -2.44
CA GLN A 251 2.59 -8.57 -3.41
C GLN A 251 3.21 -7.48 -4.28
N ILE A 252 2.97 -7.52 -5.59
CA ILE A 252 3.32 -6.44 -6.52
C ILE A 252 2.04 -5.98 -7.20
N ASN A 253 1.60 -4.75 -6.91
CA ASN A 253 0.30 -4.22 -7.34
C ASN A 253 -0.87 -5.14 -6.91
N ASP A 254 -1.59 -5.75 -7.84
CA ASP A 254 -2.71 -6.69 -7.55
C ASP A 254 -2.25 -8.17 -7.43
N ASP A 255 -1.01 -8.50 -7.81
CA ASP A 255 -0.53 -9.88 -7.98
C ASP A 255 0.30 -10.38 -6.78
N PHE A 256 0.04 -11.59 -6.28
CA PHE A 256 0.83 -12.26 -5.25
C PHE A 256 1.95 -13.13 -5.83
N TYR A 257 3.13 -13.07 -5.21
CA TYR A 257 4.29 -13.92 -5.52
C TYR A 257 4.73 -14.63 -4.25
N GLU A 258 4.75 -15.96 -4.30
CA GLU A 258 4.79 -16.85 -3.14
C GLU A 258 5.95 -17.85 -3.23
N ASP A 259 6.31 -18.51 -2.12
CA ASP A 259 7.52 -19.35 -2.01
C ASP A 259 8.79 -18.65 -2.49
N LEU A 260 8.98 -17.41 -2.02
CA LEU A 260 10.11 -16.63 -2.48
C LEU A 260 11.42 -17.10 -1.86
N THR A 261 12.44 -17.10 -2.70
CA THR A 261 13.85 -17.23 -2.35
C THR A 261 14.54 -15.92 -2.74
N PRO A 262 15.71 -15.57 -2.18
CA PRO A 262 16.43 -14.37 -2.58
C PRO A 262 16.76 -14.33 -4.08
N GLU A 263 16.86 -15.49 -4.76
CA GLU A 263 17.03 -15.56 -6.21
C GLU A 263 15.72 -15.39 -6.98
N SER A 264 14.62 -16.01 -6.55
CA SER A 264 13.34 -15.91 -7.26
C SER A 264 12.73 -14.51 -7.14
N VAL A 265 12.89 -13.83 -6.00
CA VAL A 265 12.41 -12.44 -5.85
C VAL A 265 13.15 -11.46 -6.77
N VAL A 266 14.46 -11.63 -6.96
CA VAL A 266 15.23 -10.81 -7.92
C VAL A 266 14.75 -11.08 -9.35
N LYS A 267 14.55 -12.34 -9.75
CA LYS A 267 13.99 -12.69 -11.07
C LYS A 267 12.61 -12.07 -11.30
N VAL A 268 11.72 -12.11 -10.30
CA VAL A 268 10.39 -11.48 -10.35
C VAL A 268 10.49 -9.95 -10.52
N LEU A 269 11.42 -9.30 -9.83
CA LEU A 269 11.66 -7.86 -9.98
C LEU A 269 12.26 -7.51 -11.35
N ASP A 270 13.19 -8.29 -11.87
CA ASP A 270 13.79 -8.09 -13.21
C ASP A 270 12.78 -8.29 -14.33
N GLU A 271 11.93 -9.31 -14.25
CA GLU A 271 10.85 -9.54 -15.20
C GLU A 271 9.84 -8.38 -15.19
N SER A 272 9.45 -7.92 -14.00
CA SER A 272 8.59 -6.74 -13.82
C SER A 272 9.25 -5.48 -14.40
N ALA A 273 10.54 -5.24 -14.12
CA ALA A 273 11.29 -4.09 -14.62
C ALA A 273 11.40 -4.05 -16.16
N ALA A 274 11.41 -5.23 -16.79
CA ALA A 274 11.37 -5.45 -18.23
C ALA A 274 9.95 -5.38 -18.84
N GLY A 275 8.92 -5.03 -18.05
CA GLY A 275 7.53 -4.93 -18.50
C GLY A 275 6.84 -6.27 -18.76
N ARG A 276 7.45 -7.38 -18.34
CA ARG A 276 6.81 -8.71 -18.36
C ARG A 276 6.08 -8.90 -17.03
N LYS A 277 4.92 -9.56 -17.07
CA LYS A 277 4.24 -10.00 -15.84
C LYS A 277 4.73 -11.41 -15.49
N PRO A 278 5.49 -11.62 -14.40
CA PRO A 278 5.82 -12.95 -13.93
C PRO A 278 4.53 -13.71 -13.56
N LYS A 279 4.61 -15.04 -13.49
CA LYS A 279 3.45 -15.87 -13.15
C LYS A 279 3.04 -15.61 -11.68
N PRO A 280 1.80 -15.17 -11.39
CA PRO A 280 1.35 -15.01 -10.01
C PRO A 280 1.16 -16.37 -9.32
N GLY A 281 1.30 -16.37 -8.00
CA GLY A 281 1.26 -17.55 -7.13
C GLY A 281 2.65 -18.10 -6.76
N PRO A 282 2.73 -19.39 -6.39
CA PRO A 282 3.97 -20.04 -5.96
C PRO A 282 5.05 -20.05 -7.05
N GLN A 283 6.26 -19.65 -6.65
CA GLN A 283 7.47 -19.77 -7.47
C GLN A 283 8.21 -21.10 -7.24
N SER A 284 7.64 -22.00 -6.44
CA SER A 284 8.14 -23.36 -6.20
C SER A 284 7.47 -24.39 -7.14
N SER A 285 7.62 -25.69 -6.84
CA SER A 285 7.04 -26.78 -7.62
C SER A 285 5.54 -27.00 -7.42
N ARG A 286 4.90 -26.34 -6.43
CA ARG A 286 3.46 -26.47 -6.18
C ARG A 286 2.64 -25.46 -6.98
N GLN A 287 1.35 -25.72 -7.11
CA GLN A 287 0.41 -24.89 -7.87
C GLN A 287 -0.23 -23.81 -7.00
N SER A 288 -0.54 -24.13 -5.74
CA SER A 288 -1.31 -23.29 -4.82
C SER A 288 -0.85 -23.49 -3.36
N SER A 289 -1.75 -23.79 -2.43
CA SER A 289 -1.46 -24.01 -1.00
C SER A 289 -1.29 -25.48 -0.62
N GLU A 290 -1.20 -26.40 -1.59
CA GLU A 290 -1.02 -27.83 -1.30
C GLU A 290 0.37 -28.13 -0.68
N PRO A 291 0.51 -29.28 0.01
CA PRO A 291 1.82 -29.73 0.48
C PRO A 291 2.79 -29.89 -0.68
N ALA A 292 4.03 -29.42 -0.55
CA ALA A 292 5.04 -29.43 -1.62
C ALA A 292 5.45 -30.84 -2.13
N GLY A 293 4.99 -31.91 -1.49
CA GLY A 293 5.18 -33.29 -1.92
C GLY A 293 3.93 -33.86 -2.61
N LYS A 294 3.53 -35.08 -2.23
CA LYS A 294 2.28 -35.68 -2.69
C LYS A 294 1.07 -35.06 -1.97
N LEU A 295 -0.05 -34.90 -2.69
CA LEU A 295 -1.35 -34.56 -2.11
C LEU A 295 -1.72 -35.53 -0.97
N THR A 296 -1.86 -35.00 0.25
CA THR A 296 -2.22 -35.76 1.45
C THR A 296 -3.73 -35.91 1.61
N SER A 297 -4.50 -34.96 1.07
CA SER A 297 -5.97 -34.91 1.05
C SER A 297 -6.46 -34.57 -0.37
N LEU A 298 -7.79 -34.68 -0.59
CA LEU A 298 -8.43 -34.40 -1.88
C LEU A 298 -7.85 -35.20 -3.07
N ASN A 299 -7.42 -36.43 -2.82
CA ASN A 299 -6.94 -37.36 -3.85
C ASN A 299 -8.08 -37.97 -4.71
N GLU A 300 -9.31 -37.93 -4.19
CA GLU A 300 -10.51 -38.45 -4.88
C GLU A 300 -11.20 -37.35 -5.69
N LYS A 301 -11.91 -37.74 -6.75
CA LYS A 301 -12.74 -36.80 -7.52
C LYS A 301 -13.88 -36.30 -6.63
N PRO A 302 -14.17 -34.98 -6.60
CA PRO A 302 -15.28 -34.46 -5.79
C PRO A 302 -16.61 -35.07 -6.20
N TYR A 303 -17.43 -35.40 -5.21
CA TYR A 303 -18.74 -35.99 -5.41
C TYR A 303 -19.69 -35.01 -6.10
N GLY A 304 -20.50 -35.53 -7.02
CA GLY A 304 -21.58 -34.80 -7.67
C GLY A 304 -22.82 -34.63 -6.77
N PRO A 305 -23.75 -33.73 -7.13
CA PRO A 305 -25.00 -33.57 -6.40
C PRO A 305 -25.76 -34.91 -6.34
N GLY A 306 -26.31 -35.25 -5.17
CA GLY A 306 -27.09 -36.48 -4.96
C GLY A 306 -26.30 -37.76 -4.71
N GLN A 307 -24.97 -37.76 -4.78
CA GLN A 307 -24.17 -39.00 -4.63
C GLN A 307 -24.06 -39.51 -3.18
N HIS A 308 -24.15 -38.62 -2.19
CA HIS A 308 -24.13 -38.95 -0.75
C HIS A 308 -25.29 -38.31 0.02
N CYS A 309 -26.39 -37.95 -0.65
CA CYS A 309 -27.61 -37.57 0.05
C CYS A 309 -28.14 -38.81 0.81
N VAL A 310 -28.33 -38.67 2.13
CA VAL A 310 -29.12 -39.64 2.89
C VAL A 310 -30.54 -39.67 2.35
N GLU A 311 -31.26 -40.79 2.55
CA GLU A 311 -32.57 -41.02 1.91
C GLU A 311 -33.62 -39.96 2.27
N GLU A 312 -33.44 -39.26 3.39
CA GLU A 312 -34.27 -38.13 3.85
C GLU A 312 -34.21 -36.88 2.95
N PHE A 313 -33.18 -36.75 2.08
CA PHE A 313 -32.97 -35.63 1.18
C PHE A 313 -32.86 -36.07 -0.30
N ARG A 314 -33.57 -37.15 -0.67
CA ARG A 314 -33.54 -37.74 -2.02
C ARG A 314 -34.88 -37.63 -2.75
#